data_AF-A0A1B4FPU9-F1
#
_entry.id   AF-A0A1B4FPU9-F1
#
_cell.length_a   1.000
_cell.length_b   1.000
_cell.length_c   1.000
_cell.angle_alpha   90.00
_cell.angle_beta   90.00
_cell.angle_gamma   90.00
#
_symmetry.space_group_name_H-M   'P 1'
#
loop_
_entity.id
_entity.type
_entity.pdbx_description
1 polymer ?
#
loop_
_entity_poly.entity_id
_entity_poly.type
_entity_poly.pdbx_seq_one_letter_code
_entity_poly.pdbx_strand_id
1 'polypeptide(L)'
;MSARDDILGRIRAALGSERAQLAAQFPAQAQTKGAGASAASNANAAFAPDASFSAASSAACGPAISLGDVDLVARFVAKAQQVSATCTRIATAADAPAAVDAYLRDAGLAGAPLVVAAALEALPWRTHGALPGVDLRRDGLVSVTPSFAAIAETGSVMCLSSAATPTSLNFVAATHVVLVNRSAIVATMEDAWARVRASVPVLPRAVNVITGPSRTADVEQTVQVGVHGPQRVLVLICDDA
;
A
#
# COMPACT_ATOMS: atom_id res chain seq x y z
N MET A 1 21.10 -45.05 7.75
CA MET A 1 21.04 -43.60 7.51
C MET A 1 20.33 -43.40 6.17
N SER A 2 19.24 -42.64 6.13
CA SER A 2 18.44 -42.49 4.91
C SER A 2 19.12 -41.53 3.92
N ALA A 3 18.93 -41.74 2.61
CA ALA A 3 19.41 -40.81 1.57
C ALA A 3 18.91 -39.36 1.81
N ARG A 4 17.77 -39.21 2.48
CA ARG A 4 17.22 -37.92 2.92
C ARG A 4 18.11 -37.22 3.95
N ASP A 5 18.67 -37.96 4.91
CA ASP A 5 19.50 -37.39 5.98
C ASP A 5 20.84 -36.89 5.42
N ASP A 6 21.37 -37.58 4.42
CA ASP A 6 22.62 -37.23 3.75
C ASP A 6 22.46 -35.94 2.91
N ILE A 7 21.34 -35.80 2.20
CA ILE A 7 20.99 -34.58 1.45
C ILE A 7 20.82 -33.38 2.41
N LEU A 8 20.06 -33.56 3.50
CA LEU A 8 19.85 -32.50 4.47
C LEU A 8 21.13 -32.12 5.22
N GLY A 9 22.04 -33.09 5.44
CA GLY A 9 23.37 -32.84 5.98
C GLY A 9 24.21 -31.95 5.06
N ARG A 10 24.24 -32.25 3.76
CA ARG A 10 24.96 -31.45 2.76
C ARG A 10 24.42 -30.03 2.63
N ILE A 11 23.10 -29.85 2.66
CA ILE A 11 22.46 -28.52 2.62
C ILE A 11 22.81 -27.69 3.85
N ARG A 12 22.79 -28.28 5.05
CA ARG A 12 23.18 -27.58 6.29
C ARG A 12 24.65 -27.18 6.28
N ALA A 13 25.53 -28.04 5.76
CA ALA A 13 26.95 -27.74 5.63
C ALA A 13 27.19 -26.57 4.67
N ALA A 14 26.53 -26.57 3.50
CA ALA A 14 26.66 -25.50 2.50
C ALA A 14 26.12 -24.15 3.02
N LEU A 15 24.95 -24.15 3.67
CA LEU A 15 24.35 -22.93 4.25
C LEU A 15 25.14 -22.42 5.46
N GLY A 16 25.82 -23.30 6.19
CA GLY A 16 26.70 -22.93 7.30
C GLY A 16 27.94 -22.16 6.83
N SER A 17 28.58 -22.63 5.76
CA SER A 17 29.73 -21.94 5.14
C SER A 17 29.34 -20.59 4.52
N GLU A 18 28.18 -20.51 3.88
CA GLU A 18 27.69 -19.29 3.23
C GLU A 18 27.29 -18.23 4.25
N ARG A 19 26.63 -18.62 5.36
CA ARG A 19 26.38 -17.72 6.49
C ARG A 19 27.65 -17.19 7.14
N ALA A 20 28.67 -18.02 7.28
CA ALA A 20 29.95 -17.60 7.85
C ALA A 20 30.70 -16.62 6.92
N GLN A 21 30.66 -16.85 5.60
CA GLN A 21 31.21 -15.92 4.61
C GLN A 21 30.45 -14.58 4.59
N LEU A 22 29.11 -14.61 4.63
CA LEU A 22 28.30 -13.39 4.67
C LEU A 22 28.52 -12.59 5.97
N ALA A 23 28.66 -13.29 7.11
CA ALA A 23 28.96 -12.66 8.40
C ALA A 23 30.37 -12.03 8.46
N ALA A 24 31.34 -12.60 7.72
CA ALA A 24 32.67 -12.02 7.57
C ALA A 24 32.68 -10.81 6.63
N GLN A 25 31.78 -10.77 5.64
CA GLN A 25 31.61 -9.64 4.71
C GLN A 25 30.93 -8.42 5.38
N PHE A 26 30.08 -8.68 6.39
CA PHE A 26 29.38 -7.64 7.17
C PHE A 26 29.63 -7.84 8.67
N PRO A 27 30.85 -7.53 9.17
CA PRO A 27 31.16 -7.73 10.58
C PRO A 27 30.23 -6.87 11.44
N ALA A 28 29.48 -7.51 12.33
CA ALA A 28 28.66 -6.82 13.31
C ALA A 28 29.58 -5.94 14.20
N GLN A 29 29.34 -4.64 14.23
CA GLN A 29 30.04 -3.75 15.16
C GLN A 29 29.75 -4.22 16.59
N ALA A 30 30.82 -4.45 17.36
CA ALA A 30 30.73 -4.87 18.74
C ALA A 30 29.93 -3.85 19.56
N GLN A 31 28.73 -4.23 20.00
CA GLN A 31 28.03 -3.49 21.04
C GLN A 31 28.76 -3.68 22.37
N THR A 32 29.54 -2.68 22.75
CA THR A 32 30.08 -2.58 24.10
C THR A 32 28.92 -2.36 25.07
N LYS A 33 28.63 -3.37 25.90
CA LYS A 33 27.83 -3.19 27.12
C LYS A 33 28.64 -2.33 28.10
N GLY A 34 28.45 -1.02 28.03
CA GLY A 34 28.97 -0.05 28.98
C GLY A 34 27.82 0.70 29.64
N ALA A 35 27.57 0.41 30.92
CA ALA A 35 26.76 1.25 31.78
C ALA A 35 27.47 2.60 31.92
N GLY A 36 26.88 3.64 31.34
CA GLY A 36 27.39 5.00 31.40
C GLY A 36 26.49 5.89 30.56
N ALA A 37 25.73 6.75 31.21
CA ALA A 37 24.95 7.79 30.54
C ALA A 37 25.91 8.65 29.70
N SER A 38 25.89 8.44 28.40
CA SER A 38 26.53 9.31 27.42
C SER A 38 25.44 9.74 26.44
N ALA A 39 25.15 11.04 26.49
CA ALA A 39 24.31 11.76 25.55
C ALA A 39 24.97 11.77 24.16
N ALA A 40 24.97 10.63 23.47
CA ALA A 40 25.23 10.59 22.06
C ALA A 40 23.96 11.05 21.35
N SER A 41 24.01 12.26 20.77
CA SER A 41 22.91 12.80 19.97
C SER A 41 22.54 11.78 18.89
N ASN A 42 21.29 11.31 18.89
CA ASN A 42 20.73 10.68 17.70
C ASN A 42 20.99 11.63 16.53
N ALA A 43 21.69 11.14 15.51
CA ALA A 43 21.94 11.87 14.27
C ALA A 43 20.66 12.12 13.43
N ASN A 44 19.47 12.02 14.05
CA ASN A 44 18.36 12.90 13.74
C ASN A 44 18.63 14.29 14.36
N ALA A 45 19.80 14.86 14.08
CA ALA A 45 19.91 16.30 14.11
C ALA A 45 18.78 16.80 13.21
N ALA A 46 17.88 17.58 13.80
CA ALA A 46 16.77 18.18 13.09
C ALA A 46 17.30 18.64 11.74
N PHE A 47 16.78 18.05 10.65
CA PHE A 47 16.82 18.74 9.38
C PHE A 47 16.02 20.01 9.65
N ALA A 48 16.73 21.07 10.01
CA ALA A 48 16.21 22.40 10.03
C ALA A 48 16.21 22.79 8.55
N PRO A 49 15.06 22.78 7.85
CA PRO A 49 15.04 23.34 6.51
C PRO A 49 15.51 24.77 6.69
N ASP A 50 16.68 25.10 6.15
CA ASP A 50 16.99 26.51 6.00
C ASP A 50 15.91 27.11 5.08
N ALA A 51 15.66 28.41 5.22
CA ALA A 51 14.67 29.09 4.40
C ALA A 51 14.95 28.93 2.89
N SER A 52 16.19 28.56 2.51
CA SER A 52 16.60 28.33 1.13
C SER A 52 16.03 27.03 0.54
N PHE A 53 15.91 25.94 1.33
CA PHE A 53 15.32 24.68 0.88
C PHE A 53 13.80 24.79 0.68
N SER A 54 13.12 25.56 1.53
CA SER A 54 11.67 25.82 1.43
C SER A 54 11.34 26.77 0.27
N ALA A 55 12.09 27.88 0.14
CA ALA A 55 11.88 28.88 -0.92
C ALA A 55 12.28 28.40 -2.32
N ALA A 56 13.24 27.48 -2.45
CA ALA A 56 13.58 26.87 -3.73
C ALA A 56 12.50 25.90 -4.25
N SER A 57 11.70 25.29 -3.37
CA SER A 57 10.69 24.30 -3.78
C SER A 57 9.47 24.92 -4.49
N SER A 58 9.09 26.16 -4.15
CA SER A 58 8.02 26.88 -4.85
C SER A 58 8.48 27.41 -6.21
N ALA A 59 9.79 27.63 -6.39
CA ALA A 59 10.39 28.10 -7.64
C ALA A 59 10.74 26.95 -8.61
N ALA A 60 10.82 25.71 -8.14
CA ALA A 60 11.25 24.54 -8.93
C ALA A 60 10.11 23.61 -9.39
N CYS A 61 8.85 24.01 -9.21
CA CYS A 61 7.74 23.28 -9.82
C CYS A 61 7.68 23.69 -11.30
N GLY A 62 7.96 22.74 -12.20
CA GLY A 62 7.67 22.93 -13.63
C GLY A 62 6.19 23.25 -13.86
N PRO A 63 5.78 23.60 -15.09
CA PRO A 63 4.37 23.89 -15.36
C PRO A 63 3.49 22.72 -14.90
N ALA A 64 2.63 22.99 -13.91
CA ALA A 64 1.72 21.99 -13.39
C ALA A 64 0.77 21.55 -14.51
N ILE A 65 0.56 20.24 -14.62
CA ILE A 65 -0.44 19.69 -15.54
C ILE A 65 -1.80 20.21 -15.07
N SER A 66 -2.49 20.98 -15.90
CA SER A 66 -3.87 21.36 -15.64
C SER A 66 -4.80 20.44 -16.43
N LEU A 67 -5.72 19.79 -15.73
CA LEU A 67 -6.78 19.00 -16.36
C LEU A 67 -7.91 19.90 -16.91
N GLY A 68 -7.90 21.19 -16.62
CA GLY A 68 -8.99 22.12 -16.94
C GLY A 68 -10.26 21.84 -16.12
N ASP A 69 -11.40 22.35 -16.60
CA ASP A 69 -12.71 22.11 -15.99
C ASP A 69 -13.22 20.73 -16.39
N VAL A 70 -12.84 19.71 -15.61
CA VAL A 70 -13.28 18.33 -15.79
C VAL A 70 -13.98 17.79 -14.54
N ASP A 71 -14.96 16.91 -14.73
CA ASP A 71 -15.48 16.10 -13.63
C ASP A 71 -14.39 15.14 -13.15
N LEU A 72 -13.79 15.46 -12.01
CA LEU A 72 -12.71 14.68 -11.40
C LEU A 72 -13.11 13.23 -11.13
N VAL A 73 -14.37 12.98 -10.75
CA VAL A 73 -14.83 11.62 -10.47
C VAL A 73 -14.91 10.83 -11.76
N ALA A 74 -15.54 11.39 -12.79
CA ALA A 74 -15.62 10.75 -14.10
C ALA A 74 -14.23 10.49 -14.69
N ARG A 75 -13.32 11.46 -14.57
CA ARG A 75 -11.93 11.35 -15.02
C ARG A 75 -11.17 10.26 -14.28
N PHE A 76 -11.27 10.24 -12.96
CA PHE A 76 -10.66 9.20 -12.13
C PHE A 76 -11.17 7.81 -12.50
N VAL A 77 -12.49 7.63 -12.62
CA VAL A 77 -13.09 6.34 -13.00
C VAL A 77 -12.57 5.88 -14.36
N ALA A 78 -12.58 6.76 -15.37
CA ALA A 78 -12.09 6.44 -16.70
C ALA A 78 -10.61 6.01 -16.68
N LYS A 79 -9.76 6.69 -15.88
CA LYS A 79 -8.34 6.36 -15.76
C LYS A 79 -8.08 5.09 -14.97
N ALA A 80 -8.79 4.89 -13.87
CA ALA A 80 -8.70 3.67 -13.06
C ALA A 80 -9.09 2.43 -13.89
N GLN A 81 -10.12 2.54 -14.72
CA GLN A 81 -10.52 1.48 -15.65
C GLN A 81 -9.48 1.22 -16.75
N GLN A 82 -8.81 2.27 -17.28
CA GLN A 82 -7.70 2.10 -18.24
C GLN A 82 -6.54 1.29 -17.66
N VAL A 83 -6.33 1.35 -16.34
CA VAL A 83 -5.32 0.54 -15.63
C VAL A 83 -5.91 -0.73 -15.00
N SER A 84 -7.08 -1.15 -15.46
CA SER A 84 -7.75 -2.41 -15.10
C SER A 84 -8.25 -2.50 -13.65
N ALA A 85 -8.45 -1.35 -12.97
CA ALA A 85 -9.20 -1.32 -11.72
C ALA A 85 -10.72 -1.33 -12.00
N THR A 86 -11.48 -1.98 -11.14
CA THR A 86 -12.95 -1.87 -11.13
C THR A 86 -13.36 -0.71 -10.25
N CYS A 87 -14.29 0.13 -10.69
CA CYS A 87 -14.82 1.23 -9.90
C CYS A 87 -16.32 1.05 -9.67
N THR A 88 -16.79 1.25 -8.44
CA THR A 88 -18.20 1.25 -8.08
C THR A 88 -18.50 2.48 -7.24
N ARG A 89 -19.59 3.19 -7.58
CA ARG A 89 -20.10 4.30 -6.77
C ARG A 89 -21.11 3.76 -5.77
N ILE A 90 -20.98 4.19 -4.52
CA ILE A 90 -21.89 3.87 -3.41
C ILE A 90 -22.33 5.18 -2.76
N ALA A 91 -23.47 5.19 -2.06
CA ALA A 91 -23.96 6.43 -1.46
C ALA A 91 -23.10 6.83 -0.26
N THR A 92 -22.84 5.90 0.65
CA THR A 92 -22.09 6.15 1.89
C THR A 92 -21.06 5.07 2.16
N ALA A 93 -20.11 5.35 3.06
CA ALA A 93 -19.16 4.34 3.53
C ALA A 93 -19.85 3.10 4.17
N ALA A 94 -21.05 3.27 4.74
CA ALA A 94 -21.83 2.18 5.33
C ALA A 94 -22.32 1.15 4.29
N ASP A 95 -22.38 1.53 3.01
CA ASP A 95 -22.76 0.64 1.91
C ASP A 95 -21.59 -0.22 1.40
N ALA A 96 -20.36 0.05 1.86
CA ALA A 96 -19.17 -0.63 1.39
C ALA A 96 -19.22 -2.17 1.59
N PRO A 97 -19.66 -2.71 2.75
CA PRO A 97 -19.80 -4.15 2.93
C PRO A 97 -20.69 -4.82 1.90
N ALA A 98 -21.86 -4.24 1.63
CA ALA A 98 -22.81 -4.79 0.65
C ALA A 98 -22.25 -4.74 -0.78
N ALA A 99 -21.56 -3.67 -1.14
CA ALA A 99 -20.91 -3.53 -2.44
C ALA A 99 -19.76 -4.52 -2.63
N VAL A 100 -18.95 -4.76 -1.59
CA VAL A 100 -17.90 -5.79 -1.61
C VAL A 100 -18.52 -7.17 -1.78
N ASP A 101 -19.57 -7.50 -1.03
CA ASP A 101 -20.24 -8.80 -1.14
C ASP A 101 -20.86 -9.04 -2.52
N ALA A 102 -21.46 -8.00 -3.13
CA ALA A 102 -21.95 -8.07 -4.50
C ALA A 102 -20.81 -8.36 -5.49
N TYR A 103 -19.73 -7.57 -5.44
CA TYR A 103 -18.58 -7.78 -6.31
C TYR A 103 -17.95 -9.18 -6.14
N LEU A 104 -17.79 -9.65 -4.90
CA LEU A 104 -17.21 -10.96 -4.65
C LEU A 104 -18.10 -12.09 -5.13
N ARG A 105 -19.44 -11.96 -5.08
CA ARG A 105 -20.34 -12.96 -5.69
C ARG A 105 -20.18 -13.00 -7.20
N ASP A 106 -20.19 -11.83 -7.85
CA ASP A 106 -20.09 -11.73 -9.31
C ASP A 106 -18.73 -12.23 -9.83
N ALA A 107 -17.67 -12.05 -9.03
CA ALA A 107 -16.33 -12.55 -9.33
C ALA A 107 -16.12 -14.04 -8.99
N GLY A 108 -17.12 -14.74 -8.43
CA GLY A 108 -16.98 -16.14 -8.00
C GLY A 108 -16.12 -16.33 -6.74
N LEU A 109 -16.00 -15.30 -5.90
CA LEU A 109 -15.15 -15.20 -4.71
C LEU A 109 -15.94 -15.04 -3.40
N ALA A 110 -17.22 -15.43 -3.37
CA ALA A 110 -18.11 -15.21 -2.22
C ALA A 110 -17.55 -15.77 -0.90
N GLY A 111 -16.85 -16.92 -0.94
CA GLY A 111 -16.22 -17.56 0.22
C GLY A 111 -14.80 -17.07 0.55
N ALA A 112 -14.30 -16.06 -0.16
CA ALA A 112 -12.95 -15.55 0.05
C ALA A 112 -12.77 -14.97 1.47
N PRO A 113 -11.64 -15.26 2.14
CA PRO A 113 -11.36 -14.68 3.44
C PRO A 113 -11.18 -13.16 3.31
N LEU A 114 -11.83 -12.42 4.19
CA LEU A 114 -11.83 -10.96 4.21
C LEU A 114 -10.97 -10.46 5.37
N VAL A 115 -10.09 -9.50 5.12
CA VAL A 115 -9.34 -8.76 6.14
C VAL A 115 -9.60 -7.28 5.96
N VAL A 116 -10.04 -6.63 7.03
CA VAL A 116 -10.42 -5.22 7.03
C VAL A 116 -9.37 -4.44 7.81
N ALA A 117 -8.94 -3.30 7.29
CA ALA A 117 -8.09 -2.37 8.04
C ALA A 117 -8.85 -1.83 9.27
N ALA A 118 -8.17 -1.67 10.41
CA ALA A 118 -8.80 -1.20 11.64
C ALA A 118 -9.54 0.15 11.48
N ALA A 119 -9.09 0.99 10.55
CA ALA A 119 -9.77 2.24 10.21
C ALA A 119 -11.20 2.06 9.66
N LEU A 120 -11.56 0.87 9.19
CA LEU A 120 -12.86 0.54 8.61
C LEU A 120 -13.62 -0.56 9.38
N GLU A 121 -13.06 -1.09 10.47
CA GLU A 121 -13.65 -2.20 11.23
C GLU A 121 -15.02 -1.88 11.83
N ALA A 122 -15.32 -0.61 12.08
CA ALA A 122 -16.61 -0.16 12.63
C ALA A 122 -17.79 -0.30 11.65
N LEU A 123 -17.53 -0.51 10.36
CA LEU A 123 -18.58 -0.73 9.36
C LEU A 123 -19.15 -2.17 9.48
N PRO A 124 -20.39 -2.41 9.04
CA PRO A 124 -21.09 -3.68 9.25
C PRO A 124 -20.61 -4.79 8.29
N TRP A 125 -19.34 -5.16 8.37
CA TRP A 125 -18.77 -6.26 7.58
C TRP A 125 -19.30 -7.62 8.04
N ARG A 126 -19.34 -8.57 7.11
CA ARG A 126 -19.41 -10.00 7.45
C ARG A 126 -18.21 -10.40 8.33
N THR A 127 -18.17 -11.67 8.74
CA THR A 127 -17.00 -12.23 9.44
C THR A 127 -15.72 -11.92 8.68
N HIS A 128 -14.83 -11.18 9.33
CA HIS A 128 -13.56 -10.74 8.79
C HIS A 128 -12.45 -10.98 9.82
N GLY A 129 -11.22 -11.11 9.33
CA GLY A 129 -10.02 -11.09 10.17
C GLY A 129 -9.52 -9.68 10.39
N ALA A 130 -8.80 -9.48 11.49
CA ALA A 130 -8.09 -8.25 11.83
C ALA A 130 -6.60 -8.52 12.02
N LEU A 131 -5.76 -7.50 11.89
CA LEU A 131 -4.32 -7.61 12.13
C LEU A 131 -3.97 -7.17 13.58
N PRO A 132 -2.92 -7.76 14.19
CA PRO A 132 -2.11 -8.89 13.71
C PRO A 132 -2.81 -10.25 13.91
N GLY A 133 -2.39 -11.28 13.16
CA GLY A 133 -2.84 -12.66 13.39
C GLY A 133 -3.48 -13.36 12.19
N VAL A 134 -3.62 -12.67 11.06
CA VAL A 134 -4.06 -13.28 9.80
C VAL A 134 -2.87 -13.54 8.90
N ASP A 135 -2.79 -14.74 8.32
CA ASP A 135 -1.89 -15.00 7.21
C ASP A 135 -2.39 -14.29 5.95
N LEU A 136 -1.73 -13.17 5.63
CA LEU A 136 -2.11 -12.37 4.46
C LEU A 136 -1.80 -13.06 3.13
N ARG A 137 -0.96 -14.12 3.13
CA ARG A 137 -0.63 -14.89 1.91
C ARG A 137 -1.66 -15.95 1.57
N ARG A 138 -2.73 -16.06 2.37
CA ARG A 138 -3.80 -17.03 2.12
C ARG A 138 -4.40 -16.82 0.72
N ASP A 139 -4.58 -17.91 0.00
CA ASP A 139 -5.15 -17.89 -1.34
C ASP A 139 -6.52 -17.20 -1.37
N GLY A 140 -6.70 -16.35 -2.38
CA GLY A 140 -7.95 -15.62 -2.60
C GLY A 140 -8.28 -14.55 -1.57
N LEU A 141 -7.36 -14.18 -0.68
CA LEU A 141 -7.60 -13.14 0.32
C LEU A 141 -8.06 -11.82 -0.30
N VAL A 142 -9.04 -11.21 0.35
CA VAL A 142 -9.53 -9.87 0.05
C VAL A 142 -9.12 -8.94 1.20
N SER A 143 -8.42 -7.86 0.89
CA SER A 143 -8.13 -6.79 1.85
C SER A 143 -9.02 -5.59 1.58
N VAL A 144 -9.43 -4.88 2.63
CA VAL A 144 -10.19 -3.63 2.53
C VAL A 144 -9.44 -2.53 3.27
N THR A 145 -9.13 -1.44 2.58
CA THR A 145 -8.41 -0.29 3.15
C THR A 145 -9.05 1.03 2.73
N PRO A 146 -8.98 2.09 3.54
CA PRO A 146 -9.28 3.44 3.07
C PRO A 146 -8.13 3.97 2.21
N SER A 147 -8.42 4.98 1.40
CA SER A 147 -7.42 5.83 0.75
C SER A 147 -7.35 7.20 1.43
N PHE A 148 -6.19 7.85 1.33
CA PHE A 148 -6.02 9.23 1.76
C PHE A 148 -6.45 10.22 0.66
N ALA A 149 -6.11 9.89 -0.59
CA ALA A 149 -6.50 10.64 -1.78
C ALA A 149 -6.63 9.70 -2.98
N ALA A 150 -7.35 10.14 -4.00
CA ALA A 150 -7.41 9.50 -5.31
C ALA A 150 -7.05 10.52 -6.39
N ILE A 151 -6.28 10.13 -7.40
CA ILE A 151 -5.65 11.03 -8.36
C ILE A 151 -6.30 10.82 -9.72
N ALA A 152 -7.08 11.81 -10.17
CA ALA A 152 -7.87 11.72 -11.39
C ALA A 152 -7.01 11.64 -12.65
N GLU A 153 -5.85 12.30 -12.67
CA GLU A 153 -4.91 12.29 -13.81
C GLU A 153 -4.49 10.87 -14.21
N THR A 154 -4.17 10.04 -13.22
CA THR A 154 -3.54 8.72 -13.41
C THR A 154 -4.47 7.55 -13.06
N GLY A 155 -5.61 7.80 -12.41
CA GLY A 155 -6.48 6.73 -11.92
C GLY A 155 -5.88 5.98 -10.73
N SER A 156 -5.04 6.65 -9.95
CA SER A 156 -4.30 6.07 -8.83
C SER A 156 -4.94 6.40 -7.50
N VAL A 157 -4.69 5.58 -6.48
CA VAL A 157 -5.05 5.89 -5.08
C VAL A 157 -3.78 6.07 -4.26
N MET A 158 -3.78 7.05 -3.37
CA MET A 158 -2.72 7.32 -2.42
C MET A 158 -3.11 6.78 -1.04
N CYS A 159 -2.32 5.86 -0.51
CA CYS A 159 -2.53 5.24 0.79
C CYS A 159 -1.38 5.59 1.74
N LEU A 160 -1.72 6.17 2.90
CA LEU A 160 -0.79 6.45 3.99
C LEU A 160 -0.74 5.28 4.95
N SER A 161 0.47 4.81 5.26
CA SER A 161 0.64 3.77 6.27
C SER A 161 0.36 4.28 7.67
N SER A 162 -0.35 3.49 8.47
CA SER A 162 -0.54 3.74 9.89
C SER A 162 -0.70 2.42 10.63
N ALA A 163 -0.81 2.49 11.97
CA ALA A 163 -1.19 1.31 12.75
C ALA A 163 -2.57 0.77 12.35
N ALA A 164 -3.50 1.66 11.97
CA ALA A 164 -4.85 1.30 11.55
C ALA A 164 -4.92 0.87 10.07
N THR A 165 -3.93 1.23 9.26
CA THR A 165 -3.85 0.97 7.81
C THR A 165 -2.46 0.48 7.42
N PRO A 166 -2.05 -0.73 7.84
CA PRO A 166 -0.73 -1.26 7.55
C PRO A 166 -0.54 -1.53 6.04
N THR A 167 0.63 -1.16 5.51
CA THR A 167 0.98 -1.26 4.08
C THR A 167 0.82 -2.67 3.50
N SER A 168 0.96 -3.72 4.32
CA SER A 168 0.82 -5.11 3.86
C SER A 168 -0.56 -5.40 3.26
N LEU A 169 -1.61 -4.73 3.74
CA LEU A 169 -2.96 -4.88 3.19
C LEU A 169 -3.08 -4.39 1.74
N ASN A 170 -2.21 -3.48 1.31
CA ASN A 170 -2.25 -2.92 -0.04
C ASN A 170 -1.69 -3.87 -1.11
N PHE A 171 -0.85 -4.83 -0.70
CA PHE A 171 0.00 -5.56 -1.64
C PHE A 171 -0.14 -7.08 -1.55
N VAL A 172 -0.48 -7.64 -0.39
CA VAL A 172 -0.39 -9.10 -0.22
C VAL A 172 -1.67 -9.81 -0.66
N ALA A 173 -2.83 -9.18 -0.50
CA ALA A 173 -4.11 -9.79 -0.83
C ALA A 173 -4.30 -9.95 -2.35
N ALA A 174 -4.93 -11.04 -2.78
CA ALA A 174 -5.26 -11.28 -4.19
C ALA A 174 -6.25 -10.24 -4.74
N THR A 175 -7.14 -9.74 -3.89
CA THR A 175 -8.04 -8.61 -4.20
C THR A 175 -7.82 -7.50 -3.19
N HIS A 176 -7.52 -6.30 -3.67
CA HIS A 176 -7.42 -5.10 -2.85
C HIS A 176 -8.63 -4.20 -3.08
N VAL A 177 -9.44 -4.03 -2.05
CA VAL A 177 -10.58 -3.11 -2.04
C VAL A 177 -10.16 -1.80 -1.39
N VAL A 178 -10.42 -0.70 -2.07
CA VAL A 178 -10.07 0.65 -1.61
C VAL A 178 -11.32 1.51 -1.50
N LEU A 179 -11.59 2.03 -0.31
CA LEU A 179 -12.64 3.01 -0.09
C LEU A 179 -12.11 4.43 -0.31
N VAL A 180 -12.78 5.19 -1.17
CA VAL A 180 -12.42 6.55 -1.58
C VAL A 180 -13.59 7.48 -1.30
N ASN A 181 -13.38 8.49 -0.46
CA ASN A 181 -14.32 9.58 -0.32
C ASN A 181 -14.27 10.47 -1.56
N ARG A 182 -15.42 10.93 -2.03
CA ARG A 182 -15.51 11.79 -3.21
C ARG A 182 -14.70 13.07 -3.06
N SER A 183 -14.73 13.73 -1.91
CA SER A 183 -13.89 14.91 -1.62
C SER A 183 -12.38 14.63 -1.58
N ALA A 184 -11.98 13.35 -1.56
CA ALA A 184 -10.58 12.93 -1.58
C ALA A 184 -10.03 12.75 -3.00
N ILE A 185 -10.87 12.89 -4.04
CA ILE A 185 -10.43 12.84 -5.43
C ILE A 185 -9.87 14.20 -5.83
N VAL A 186 -8.57 14.23 -6.15
CA VAL A 186 -7.83 15.41 -6.59
C VAL A 186 -7.46 15.31 -8.07
N ALA A 187 -7.12 16.44 -8.69
CA ALA A 187 -6.81 16.47 -10.11
C ALA A 187 -5.49 15.76 -10.40
N THR A 188 -4.40 16.17 -9.73
CA THR A 188 -3.05 15.68 -10.04
C THR A 188 -2.33 15.04 -8.86
N MET A 189 -1.16 14.46 -9.13
CA MET A 189 -0.27 13.93 -8.10
C MET A 189 0.23 15.04 -7.15
N GLU A 190 0.52 16.22 -7.68
CA GLU A 190 0.98 17.38 -6.92
C GLU A 190 -0.09 17.83 -5.92
N ASP A 191 -1.36 17.82 -6.32
CA ASP A 191 -2.49 18.13 -5.43
C ASP A 191 -2.60 17.13 -4.28
N ALA A 192 -2.36 15.85 -4.54
CA ALA A 192 -2.36 14.82 -3.50
C ALA A 192 -1.24 15.08 -2.49
N TRP A 193 -0.04 15.42 -2.95
CA TRP A 193 1.08 15.80 -2.08
C TRP A 193 0.85 17.14 -1.35
N ALA A 194 0.19 18.10 -1.99
CA ALA A 194 -0.21 19.34 -1.34
C ALA A 194 -1.18 19.07 -0.19
N ARG A 195 -2.15 18.17 -0.40
CA ARG A 195 -3.06 17.68 0.65
C ARG A 195 -2.30 16.98 1.78
N VAL A 196 -1.30 16.15 1.49
CA VAL A 196 -0.43 15.53 2.51
C VAL A 196 0.25 16.61 3.34
N ARG A 197 0.94 17.58 2.71
CA ARG A 197 1.63 18.66 3.42
C ARG A 197 0.69 19.51 4.28
N ALA A 198 -0.55 19.69 3.85
CA ALA A 198 -1.54 20.48 4.58
C ALA A 198 -2.19 19.75 5.77
N SER A 199 -2.25 18.41 5.75
CA SER A 199 -3.06 17.65 6.71
C SER A 199 -2.30 16.59 7.51
N VAL A 200 -1.06 16.29 7.15
CA VAL A 200 -0.22 15.26 7.78
C VAL A 200 0.99 15.94 8.45
N PRO A 201 0.96 16.14 9.79
CA PRO A 201 2.02 16.85 10.50
C PRO A 201 3.38 16.15 10.42
N VAL A 202 3.37 14.81 10.42
CA VAL A 202 4.56 13.97 10.33
C VAL A 202 4.29 12.91 9.28
N LEU A 203 5.15 12.83 8.27
CA LEU A 203 5.01 11.83 7.22
C LEU A 203 5.05 10.42 7.81
N PRO A 204 4.15 9.52 7.36
CA PRO A 204 4.14 8.14 7.82
C PRO A 204 5.36 7.39 7.28
N ARG A 205 5.61 6.20 7.82
CA ARG A 205 6.74 5.34 7.40
C ARG A 205 6.72 4.96 5.91
N ALA A 206 5.55 4.95 5.29
CA ALA A 206 5.35 4.69 3.88
C ALA A 206 4.13 5.46 3.35
N VAL A 207 4.29 6.01 2.15
CA VAL A 207 3.23 6.56 1.30
C VAL A 207 3.23 5.74 0.03
N ASN A 208 2.11 5.09 -0.27
CA ASN A 208 2.00 4.24 -1.46
C ASN A 208 1.04 4.89 -2.45
N VAL A 209 1.46 5.03 -3.70
CA VAL A 209 0.56 5.39 -4.80
C VAL A 209 0.35 4.14 -5.66
N ILE A 210 -0.90 3.69 -5.73
CA ILE A 210 -1.27 2.41 -6.33
C ILE A 210 -2.10 2.68 -7.59
N THR A 211 -1.66 2.14 -8.72
CA THR A 211 -2.24 2.38 -10.04
C THR A 211 -2.71 1.05 -10.64
N GLY A 212 -3.93 0.64 -10.27
CA GLY A 212 -4.52 -0.62 -10.72
C GLY A 212 -3.85 -1.88 -10.14
N PRO A 213 -4.26 -3.07 -10.62
CA PRO A 213 -3.67 -4.34 -10.21
C PRO A 213 -2.19 -4.46 -10.56
N SER A 214 -1.46 -5.27 -9.79
CA SER A 214 -0.05 -5.55 -10.04
C SER A 214 0.12 -6.36 -11.32
N ARG A 215 0.91 -5.82 -12.26
CA ARG A 215 1.24 -6.47 -13.54
C ARG A 215 2.75 -6.43 -13.74
N THR A 216 3.38 -7.58 -13.84
CA THR A 216 4.77 -7.71 -14.28
C THR A 216 4.75 -7.98 -15.77
N ALA A 217 5.15 -7.01 -16.59
CA ALA A 217 5.06 -7.08 -18.04
C ALA A 217 6.29 -7.71 -18.74
N ASP A 218 7.21 -8.33 -17.98
CA ASP A 218 8.47 -8.84 -18.52
C ASP A 218 8.91 -10.14 -17.85
N VAL A 219 8.03 -11.14 -17.85
CA VAL A 219 8.46 -12.54 -17.69
C VAL A 219 8.22 -13.21 -19.03
N GLU A 220 9.30 -13.46 -19.77
CA GLU A 220 9.25 -14.18 -21.05
C GLU A 220 8.32 -13.54 -22.10
N GLN A 221 8.23 -12.20 -22.13
CA GLN A 221 7.33 -11.44 -23.02
C GLN A 221 5.83 -11.67 -22.77
N THR A 222 5.46 -12.26 -21.63
CA THR A 222 4.08 -12.41 -21.20
C THR A 222 3.78 -11.51 -20.01
N VAL A 223 2.65 -10.82 -20.06
CA VAL A 223 2.18 -10.03 -18.92
C VAL A 223 1.62 -10.99 -17.87
N GLN A 224 2.32 -11.13 -16.76
CA GLN A 224 1.82 -11.87 -15.61
C GLN A 224 1.17 -10.92 -14.60
N VAL A 225 -0.08 -11.21 -14.24
CA VAL A 225 -0.86 -10.41 -13.29
C VAL A 225 -0.76 -11.03 -11.90
N GLY A 226 -0.34 -10.24 -10.91
CA GLY A 226 -0.41 -10.59 -9.49
C GLY A 226 0.66 -11.54 -8.95
N VAL A 227 1.85 -11.58 -9.54
CA VAL A 227 3.00 -12.36 -9.03
C VAL A 227 3.53 -11.78 -7.71
N HIS A 228 3.45 -10.46 -7.55
CA HIS A 228 3.99 -9.73 -6.38
C HIS A 228 3.00 -8.74 -5.76
N GLY A 229 1.73 -8.76 -6.16
CA GLY A 229 0.71 -7.82 -5.72
C GLY A 229 -0.71 -8.27 -6.02
N PRO A 230 -1.73 -7.43 -5.74
CA PRO A 230 -3.12 -7.78 -5.98
C PRO A 230 -3.39 -8.05 -7.46
N GLN A 231 -4.11 -9.14 -7.74
CA GLN A 231 -4.59 -9.48 -9.08
C GLN A 231 -5.80 -8.62 -9.46
N ARG A 232 -6.54 -8.14 -8.46
CA ARG A 232 -7.74 -7.32 -8.64
C ARG A 232 -7.68 -6.11 -7.71
N VAL A 233 -8.09 -4.96 -8.24
CA VAL A 233 -8.28 -3.75 -7.45
C VAL A 233 -9.71 -3.28 -7.67
N LEU A 234 -10.47 -3.20 -6.58
CA LEU A 234 -11.81 -2.63 -6.54
C LEU A 234 -11.76 -1.29 -5.81
N VAL A 235 -12.19 -0.23 -6.48
CA VAL A 235 -12.33 1.10 -5.88
C VAL A 235 -13.80 1.38 -5.63
N LEU A 236 -14.15 1.60 -4.37
CA LEU A 236 -15.47 2.04 -3.95
C LEU A 236 -15.42 3.55 -3.71
N ILE A 237 -16.22 4.30 -4.45
CA ILE A 237 -16.31 5.76 -4.32
C ILE A 237 -17.61 6.10 -3.58
N CYS A 238 -17.50 6.62 -2.36
CA CYS A 238 -18.65 7.09 -1.58
C CYS A 238 -18.72 8.61 -1.57
N ASP A 239 -19.93 9.16 -1.44
CA ASP A 239 -20.09 10.56 -1.11
C ASP A 239 -19.66 10.79 0.36
N ASP A 240 -19.25 12.02 0.66
CA ASP A 240 -18.87 12.42 2.01
C ASP A 240 -20.09 12.40 2.94
N ALA A 241 -19.89 11.94 4.18
CA ALA A 241 -20.94 11.87 5.20
C ALA A 241 -21.24 13.24 5.84
#